data_AF-A0A844WVL3-F1
#
_entry.id   AF-A0A844WVL3-F1
#
_cell.length_a   1.000
_cell.length_b   1.000
_cell.length_c   1.000
_cell.angle_alpha   90.00
_cell.angle_beta   90.00
_cell.angle_gamma   90.00
#
_symmetry.space_group_name_H-M   'P 1'
#
loop_
_entity.id
_entity.type
_entity.pdbx_description
1 polymer ?
#
loop_
_entity_poly.entity_id
_entity_poly.type
_entity_poly.pdbx_seq_one_letter_code
_entity_poly.pdbx_strand_id
1 'polypeptide(L)' 'MAKFIEVTDQDGKMLVNIECIIYIQETDSIETVIEILNDKTLFVQEPYEEIKSKLEIANA' A
#
# COMPACT_ATOMS: atom_id res chain seq x y z
N MET A 1 -9.26 13.80 -8.87
CA MET A 1 -8.09 14.35 -8.14
C MET A 1 -7.39 13.14 -7.59
N ALA A 2 -6.18 12.81 -8.06
CA ALA A 2 -5.52 11.55 -7.70
C ALA A 2 -5.02 11.59 -6.25
N LYS A 3 -5.24 10.50 -5.50
CA LYS A 3 -4.83 10.34 -4.10
C LYS A 3 -3.72 9.30 -4.01
N PHE A 4 -2.65 9.58 -3.27
CA PHE A 4 -1.47 8.72 -3.18
C PHE A 4 -1.14 8.41 -1.71
N ILE A 5 -0.62 7.22 -1.45
CA ILE A 5 0.03 6.86 -0.18
C ILE A 5 1.53 6.60 -0.42
N GLU A 6 2.36 6.96 0.55
CA GLU A 6 3.77 6.55 0.57
C GLU A 6 3.88 5.21 1.27
N VAL A 7 4.50 4.23 0.61
CA VAL A 7 4.77 2.90 1.14
C VAL A 7 6.26 2.56 1.03
N THR A 8 6.75 1.66 1.87
CA THR A 8 8.17 1.24 1.86
C THR A 8 8.31 -0.21 1.41
N ASP A 9 8.94 -0.44 0.25
CA ASP A 9 9.29 -1.79 -0.24
C ASP A 9 10.78 -2.11 0.02
N GLN A 10 11.30 -3.19 -0.59
CA GLN A 10 12.71 -3.58 -0.45
C GLN A 10 13.69 -2.60 -1.12
N ASP A 11 13.24 -1.83 -2.10
CA ASP A 11 14.04 -0.88 -2.88
C ASP A 11 13.98 0.54 -2.31
N GLY A 12 12.99 0.82 -1.46
CA GLY A 12 12.86 2.05 -0.68
C GLY A 12 11.43 2.56 -0.60
N LYS A 13 11.27 3.88 -0.53
CA LYS A 13 9.96 4.52 -0.46
C LYS A 13 9.40 4.73 -1.86
N MET A 14 8.13 4.40 -2.04
CA MET A 14 7.40 4.64 -3.28
C MET A 14 6.01 5.21 -3.04
N LEU A 15 5.49 5.95 -4.02
CA LEU A 15 4.13 6.46 -4.00
C LEU A 15 3.21 5.53 -4.78
N VAL A 16 2.12 5.12 -4.14
CA VAL A 16 1.08 4.26 -4.72
C VAL A 16 -0.21 5.06 -4.86
N ASN A 17 -0.79 5.07 -6.06
CA ASN A 17 -2.11 5.66 -6.28
C ASN A 17 -3.19 4.77 -5.67
N ILE A 18 -3.99 5.31 -4.77
CA ILE A 18 -5.04 4.60 -4.04
C ILE A 18 -6.13 4.10 -4.99
N GLU A 19 -6.44 4.86 -6.05
CA GLU A 19 -7.43 4.47 -7.06
C GLU A 19 -6.98 3.24 -7.85
N CYS A 20 -5.69 2.88 -7.79
CA CYS A 20 -5.16 1.71 -8.44
C CYS A 20 -5.06 0.49 -7.53
N ILE A 21 -5.33 0.62 -6.23
CA ILE A 21 -5.24 -0.52 -5.30
C ILE A 21 -6.50 -1.38 -5.45
N ILE A 22 -6.31 -2.67 -5.74
CA ILE A 22 -7.39 -3.66 -5.85
C ILE A 22 -7.69 -4.24 -4.47
N TYR A 23 -6.65 -4.73 -3.78
CA TYR A 23 -6.77 -5.21 -2.41
C TYR A 23 -5.43 -5.11 -1.67
N ILE A 24 -5.51 -5.18 -0.34
CA ILE A 24 -4.38 -5.26 0.57
C ILE A 24 -4.52 -6.51 1.42
N GLN A 25 -3.42 -7.23 1.62
CA GLN A 25 -3.38 -8.47 2.38
C GLN A 25 -2.24 -8.45 3.39
N GLU A 26 -2.57 -8.73 4.64
CA GLU A 26 -1.57 -8.99 5.69
C GLU A 26 -0.92 -10.35 5.43
N THR A 27 0.42 -10.39 5.45
CA THR A 27 1.18 -11.64 5.28
C THR A 27 1.80 -12.07 6.60
N ASP A 28 2.51 -11.16 7.27
CA ASP A 28 3.12 -11.33 8.60
C ASP A 28 3.00 -10.01 9.37
N SER A 29 3.41 -9.98 10.64
CA SER A 29 3.26 -8.78 11.50
C SER A 29 4.01 -7.52 11.01
N ILE A 30 4.89 -7.65 10.02
CA ILE A 30 5.71 -6.55 9.48
C ILE A 30 5.62 -6.39 7.95
N GLU A 31 4.95 -7.31 7.25
CA GLU A 31 4.89 -7.31 5.79
C GLU A 31 3.43 -7.32 5.28
N THR A 32 3.16 -6.42 4.34
CA THR A 32 1.85 -6.26 3.71
C THR A 32 1.98 -6.36 2.20
N VAL A 33 1.11 -7.15 1.58
CA VAL A 33 1.00 -7.26 0.14
C VAL A 33 -0.07 -6.29 -0.36
N ILE A 34 0.27 -5.50 -1.38
CA ILE A 34 -0.66 -4.57 -2.05
C ILE A 34 -0.78 -4.99 -3.51
N GLU A 35 -1.98 -5.33 -3.95
CA GLU A 35 -2.26 -5.59 -5.35
C GLU A 35 -2.77 -4.34 -6.06
N ILE A 36 -2.15 -4.01 -7.19
CA ILE A 36 -2.44 -2.82 -7.98
C ILE A 36 -2.97 -3.22 -9.37
N LEU A 37 -3.89 -2.42 -9.92
CA LEU A 37 -4.34 -2.47 -11.31
C LEU A 37 -3.14 -2.67 -12.25
N ASN A 38 -3.32 -3.54 -13.25
CA ASN A 38 -2.29 -4.07 -14.17
C ASN A 38 -1.43 -5.23 -13.61
N ASP A 39 -2.01 -6.08 -12.75
CA ASP A 39 -1.37 -7.31 -12.23
C ASP A 39 -0.02 -7.05 -11.53
N LYS A 40 0.16 -5.87 -10.91
CA LYS A 40 1.38 -5.56 -10.16
C LYS A 40 1.13 -5.79 -8.67
N THR A 41 1.80 -6.79 -8.11
CA THR A 41 1.86 -7.06 -6.68
C THR A 41 3.06 -6.35 -6.06
N LEU A 42 2.85 -5.58 -4.99
CA LEU A 42 3.91 -4.96 -4.20
C LEU A 42 4.02 -5.66 -2.85
N PHE A 43 5.25 -5.89 -2.42
CA PHE A 43 5.59 -6.40 -1.09
C PHE A 43 6.14 -5.24 -0.27
N VAL A 44 5.39 -4.83 0.73
CA VAL A 44 5.66 -3.64 1.52
C VAL A 44 6.11 -4.04 2.92
N GLN A 45 7.24 -3.52 3.37
CA GLN A 45 7.83 -3.75 4.69
C GLN A 45 7.19 -2.84 5.75
N GLU A 46 5.86 -2.78 5.76
CA GLU A 46 5.09 -2.02 6.72
C GLU A 46 3.92 -2.87 7.23
N PRO A 47 3.54 -2.76 8.52
CA PRO A 47 2.39 -3.47 9.06
C PRO A 47 1.09 -3.05 8.37
N TYR A 48 0.17 -4.00 8.25
CA TYR A 48 -1.14 -3.78 7.60
C TYR A 48 -1.91 -2.60 8.22
N GLU A 49 -1.89 -2.47 9.54
CA GLU A 49 -2.58 -1.38 10.26
C GLU A 49 -2.00 0.01 9.93
N GLU A 50 -0.69 0.10 9.64
CA GLU A 50 -0.08 1.36 9.19
C GLU A 50 -0.54 1.73 7.78
N ILE A 51 -0.56 0.75 6.86
CA ILE A 51 -1.05 0.95 5.49
C ILE A 51 -2.52 1.36 5.51
N LYS A 52 -3.34 0.70 6.33
CA LYS A 52 -4.75 1.02 6.50
C LYS A 52 -4.96 2.45 7.02
N SER A 53 -4.19 2.87 8.02
CA SER A 53 -4.24 4.23 8.55
C SER A 53 -3.87 5.28 7.49
N LYS A 54 -2.85 5.02 6.66
CA LYS A 54 -2.46 5.90 5.55
C LYS A 54 -3.58 6.02 4.50
N LEU A 55 -4.25 4.92 4.19
CA LEU A 55 -5.39 4.91 3.27
C LEU A 55 -6.56 5.74 3.79
N GLU A 56 -6.91 5.62 5.07
CA GLU A 56 -7.99 6.39 5.68
C GLU A 56 -7.70 7.90 5.66
N ILE A 57 -6.47 8.31 5.99
CA ILE A 57 -6.07 9.73 5.97
C ILE A 57 -6.12 10.30 4.55
N ALA A 58 -5.60 9.58 3.58
CA ALA A 58 -5.60 10.05 2.20
C ALA A 58 -7.00 10.02 1.58
N ASN A 59 -7.90 9.15 2.07
CA ASN A 59 -9.28 9.07 1.60
C ASN A 59 -10.23 10.09 2.28
N ALA A 60 -9.88 10.64 3.44
CA ALA A 60 -10.55 11.80 4.04
C ALA A 60 -10.59 13.02 3.08
#